data_AF-A0A968H3I4-F1
#
_entry.id   AF-A0A968H3I4-F1
#
_cell.length_a   1.000
_cell.length_b   1.000
_cell.length_c   1.000
_cell.angle_alpha   90.00
_cell.angle_beta   90.00
_cell.angle_gamma   90.00
#
_symmetry.space_group_name_H-M   'P 1'
#
loop_
_entity.id
_entity.type
_entity.pdbx_description
1 polymer ?
#
loop_
_entity_poly.entity_id
_entity_poly.type
_entity_poly.pdbx_seq_one_letter_code
_entity_poly.pdbx_strand_id
1 'polypeptide(L)'
;MAPRPGRPVPPLGADEELVAGRRPVEEAFAARRPALRLLVTPQRRHALEQIVLHAATLRIPIVEVEGGSLTAAAGFDGHQGVAVVLRGRRFASLEEILARAIEREEPPFVLVLDSLEDPQNLGTLLRSAEAAGVHGVVFPTARQAPLSPAAVKASAGATEHLLLAPVDDLPAALTDLHVRSVRIVGADAEAPLSARQADLRGPPAIVVGSEGRGLGPAIRRRCDLLVRIPMRGEIGSLNAAVAGSILLFEALGQREPDARPAPSSPAPSAPTPSSPAPSAPPPSSPETNGDAASATEVEATERKATERKATRPKATVKAKPESKAKAKAKAPRAAPSDATDTAPPEDDATESPPEPPDALLPE
;
A
#
# COMPACT_ATOMS: atom_id res chain seq x y z
N MET A 1 -27.61 10.63 -30.85
CA MET A 1 -28.08 11.46 -29.71
C MET A 1 -26.87 11.71 -28.83
N ALA A 2 -26.40 12.96 -28.70
CA ALA A 2 -25.27 13.25 -27.82
C ALA A 2 -25.65 12.92 -26.36
N PRO A 3 -24.76 12.30 -25.56
CA PRO A 3 -25.06 12.04 -24.15
C PRO A 3 -25.32 13.37 -23.45
N ARG A 4 -26.38 13.44 -22.63
CA ARG A 4 -26.63 14.62 -21.78
C ARG A 4 -25.40 14.86 -20.93
N PRO A 5 -24.93 16.12 -20.80
CA PRO A 5 -23.85 16.42 -19.87
C PRO A 5 -24.29 16.02 -18.47
N GLY A 6 -23.40 15.35 -17.73
CA GLY A 6 -23.65 14.99 -16.35
C GLY A 6 -23.81 16.23 -15.48
N ARG A 7 -24.23 16.06 -14.23
CA ARG A 7 -24.25 17.16 -13.25
C ARG A 7 -22.98 17.16 -12.41
N PRO A 8 -22.63 18.26 -11.72
CA PRO A 8 -21.60 18.20 -10.71
C PRO A 8 -21.99 17.22 -9.58
N VAL A 9 -20.99 16.60 -8.97
CA VAL A 9 -21.14 15.78 -7.77
C VAL A 9 -21.65 16.67 -6.64
N PRO A 10 -22.79 16.34 -6.00
CA PRO A 10 -23.27 17.10 -4.86
C PRO A 10 -22.25 17.05 -3.71
N PRO A 11 -22.21 18.08 -2.84
CA PRO A 11 -21.31 18.06 -1.68
C PRO A 11 -21.58 16.82 -0.82
N LEU A 12 -20.51 16.29 -0.22
CA LEU A 12 -20.58 15.20 0.74
C LEU A 12 -20.97 15.76 2.12
N GLY A 13 -21.85 15.05 2.82
CA GLY A 13 -22.14 15.32 4.22
C GLY A 13 -20.96 14.95 5.14
N ALA A 14 -20.98 15.42 6.39
CA ALA A 14 -19.93 15.16 7.38
C ALA A 14 -19.73 13.66 7.67
N ASP A 15 -20.83 12.88 7.61
CA ASP A 15 -20.83 11.43 7.84
C ASP A 15 -20.96 10.64 6.52
N GLU A 16 -20.58 11.23 5.38
CA GLU A 16 -20.60 10.57 4.08
C GLU A 16 -19.19 10.20 3.62
N GLU A 17 -19.01 8.97 3.14
CA GLU A 17 -17.75 8.48 2.56
C GLU A 17 -17.94 8.25 1.06
N LEU A 18 -17.03 8.77 0.23
CA LEU A 18 -17.03 8.53 -1.21
C LEU A 18 -16.06 7.39 -1.55
N VAL A 19 -16.60 6.31 -2.12
CA VAL A 19 -15.81 5.18 -2.62
C VAL A 19 -15.86 5.17 -4.14
N ALA A 20 -14.71 5.37 -4.77
CA ALA A 20 -14.60 5.52 -6.23
C ALA A 20 -13.87 4.34 -6.89
N GLY A 21 -14.29 3.99 -8.11
CA GLY A 21 -13.76 2.86 -8.87
C GLY A 21 -14.64 1.62 -8.83
N ARG A 22 -14.53 0.80 -9.87
CA ARG A 22 -15.42 -0.36 -10.08
C ARG A 22 -15.34 -1.39 -8.94
N ARG A 23 -14.15 -1.92 -8.68
CA ARG A 23 -13.96 -2.95 -7.63
C ARG A 23 -14.32 -2.45 -6.23
N PRO A 24 -13.85 -1.28 -5.76
CA PRO A 24 -14.26 -0.76 -4.45
C PRO A 24 -15.79 -0.61 -4.30
N VAL A 25 -16.49 -0.19 -5.36
CA VAL A 25 -17.96 -0.09 -5.35
C VAL A 25 -18.61 -1.47 -5.27
N GLU A 26 -18.13 -2.45 -6.04
CA GLU A 26 -18.60 -3.84 -5.99
C GLU A 26 -18.40 -4.44 -4.59
N GLU A 27 -17.23 -4.25 -3.98
CA GLU A 27 -16.95 -4.74 -2.62
C GLU A 27 -17.78 -4.03 -1.55
N ALA A 28 -18.03 -2.72 -1.68
CA ALA A 28 -18.92 -2.00 -0.76
C ALA A 28 -20.36 -2.54 -0.79
N PHE A 29 -20.84 -2.95 -1.97
CA PHE A 29 -22.13 -3.63 -2.10
C PHE A 29 -22.10 -5.04 -1.51
N ALA A 30 -21.03 -5.81 -1.74
CA ALA A 30 -20.85 -7.13 -1.16
C ALA A 30 -20.83 -7.10 0.38
N ALA A 31 -20.14 -6.11 0.95
CA ALA A 31 -20.10 -5.84 2.39
C ALA A 31 -21.40 -5.21 2.95
N ARG A 32 -22.42 -5.00 2.11
CA ARG A 32 -23.73 -4.45 2.47
C ARG A 32 -23.65 -3.10 3.18
N ARG A 33 -22.70 -2.24 2.77
CA ARG A 33 -22.59 -0.92 3.37
C ARG A 33 -23.81 -0.06 3.05
N PRO A 34 -24.29 0.78 3.99
CA PRO A 34 -25.42 1.67 3.75
C PRO A 34 -25.08 2.70 2.66
N ALA A 35 -25.50 2.41 1.42
CA ALA A 35 -25.28 3.25 0.27
C ALA A 35 -26.39 4.30 0.13
N LEU A 36 -25.98 5.56 -0.01
CA LEU A 36 -26.87 6.72 -0.10
C LEU A 36 -27.20 7.07 -1.56
N ARG A 37 -26.20 6.98 -2.45
CA ARG A 37 -26.36 7.21 -3.90
C ARG A 37 -25.20 6.63 -4.69
N LEU A 38 -25.50 6.13 -5.88
CA LEU A 38 -24.52 5.73 -6.89
C LEU A 38 -24.29 6.90 -7.87
N LEU A 39 -23.03 7.26 -8.09
CA LEU A 39 -22.61 8.26 -9.06
C LEU A 39 -22.04 7.56 -10.29
N VAL A 40 -22.55 7.88 -11.48
CA VAL A 40 -22.12 7.24 -12.74
C VAL A 40 -21.89 8.29 -13.81
N THR A 41 -20.83 8.14 -14.62
CA THR A 41 -20.67 9.00 -15.79
C THR A 41 -21.50 8.47 -16.97
N PRO A 42 -22.24 9.33 -17.70
CA PRO A 42 -23.08 8.89 -18.82
C PRO A 42 -22.34 8.05 -19.86
N GLN A 43 -21.07 8.37 -20.12
CA GLN A 43 -20.23 7.70 -21.13
C GLN A 43 -19.88 6.26 -20.76
N ARG A 44 -19.86 5.91 -19.46
CA ARG A 44 -19.50 4.56 -18.98
C ARG A 44 -20.69 3.74 -18.50
N ARG A 45 -21.91 4.29 -18.56
CA ARG A 45 -23.14 3.64 -18.07
C ARG A 45 -23.33 2.21 -18.62
N HIS A 46 -23.09 2.00 -19.92
CA HIS A 46 -23.20 0.66 -20.53
C HIS A 46 -22.13 -0.31 -20.00
N ALA A 47 -20.89 0.15 -19.82
CA ALA A 47 -19.81 -0.69 -19.27
C ALA A 47 -20.01 -1.04 -17.77
N LEU A 48 -20.91 -0.31 -17.09
CA LEU A 48 -21.23 -0.42 -15.67
C LEU A 48 -22.65 -0.94 -15.44
N GLU A 49 -23.28 -1.52 -16.46
CA GLU A 49 -24.68 -1.95 -16.42
C GLU A 49 -24.98 -2.86 -15.21
N GLN A 50 -24.10 -3.81 -14.91
CA GLN A 50 -24.27 -4.72 -13.78
C GLN A 50 -24.31 -3.98 -12.43
N ILE A 51 -23.45 -2.99 -12.23
CA ILE A 51 -23.42 -2.18 -10.99
C ILE A 51 -24.67 -1.31 -10.90
N VAL A 52 -25.09 -0.73 -12.03
CA VAL A 52 -26.30 0.10 -12.14
C VAL A 52 -27.55 -0.72 -11.84
N LEU A 53 -27.67 -1.93 -12.38
CA LEU A 53 -28.79 -2.84 -12.12
C LEU A 53 -28.81 -3.30 -10.66
N HIS A 54 -27.64 -3.61 -10.09
CA HIS A 54 -27.52 -3.98 -8.67
C HIS A 54 -27.98 -2.83 -7.77
N ALA A 55 -27.52 -1.60 -8.03
CA ALA A 55 -27.93 -0.41 -7.28
C ALA A 55 -29.44 -0.14 -7.40
N ALA A 56 -30.01 -0.29 -8.60
CA ALA A 56 -31.45 -0.16 -8.81
C ALA A 56 -32.25 -1.21 -8.03
N THR A 57 -31.77 -2.45 -7.98
CA THR A 57 -32.37 -3.55 -7.21
C THR A 57 -32.38 -3.23 -5.70
N LEU A 58 -31.29 -2.64 -5.21
CA LEU A 58 -31.17 -2.16 -3.83
C LEU A 58 -31.89 -0.83 -3.57
N ARG A 59 -32.59 -0.27 -4.57
CA ARG A 59 -33.26 1.04 -4.52
C ARG A 59 -32.33 2.20 -4.16
N ILE A 60 -31.06 2.08 -4.51
CA ILE A 60 -30.08 3.16 -4.33
C ILE A 60 -30.27 4.18 -5.46
N PRO A 61 -30.45 5.48 -5.14
CA PRO A 61 -30.55 6.54 -6.15
C PRO A 61 -29.32 6.58 -7.06
N ILE A 62 -29.55 6.67 -8.37
CA ILE A 62 -28.47 6.74 -9.38
C ILE A 62 -28.43 8.17 -9.92
N VAL A 63 -27.27 8.82 -9.79
CA VAL A 63 -27.03 10.20 -10.23
C VAL A 63 -25.99 10.21 -11.32
N GLU A 64 -26.35 10.77 -12.48
CA GLU A 64 -25.41 10.95 -13.59
C GLU A 64 -24.56 12.20 -13.37
N VAL A 65 -23.24 12.02 -13.34
CA VAL A 65 -22.27 13.10 -13.03
C VAL A 65 -21.21 13.27 -14.11
N GLU A 66 -20.62 14.47 -14.18
CA GLU A 66 -19.50 14.73 -15.08
C GLU A 66 -18.21 14.07 -14.58
N GLY A 67 -17.39 13.57 -15.50
CA GLY A 67 -16.12 12.91 -15.17
C GLY A 67 -15.19 13.79 -14.34
N GLY A 68 -14.96 15.04 -14.76
CA GLY A 68 -14.09 15.96 -14.02
C GLY A 68 -14.60 16.29 -12.62
N SER A 69 -15.92 16.38 -12.43
CA SER A 69 -16.50 16.57 -11.10
C SER A 69 -16.32 15.34 -10.21
N LEU A 70 -16.40 14.14 -10.79
CA LEU A 70 -16.11 12.89 -10.10
C LEU A 70 -14.64 12.76 -9.71
N THR A 71 -13.71 13.17 -10.58
CA THR A 71 -12.28 13.29 -10.27
C THR A 71 -12.04 14.26 -9.11
N ALA A 72 -12.66 15.44 -9.15
CA ALA A 72 -12.52 16.44 -8.09
C ALA A 72 -13.05 15.93 -6.75
N ALA A 73 -14.21 15.25 -6.74
CA ALA A 73 -14.78 14.68 -5.52
C ALA A 73 -13.95 13.51 -4.98
N ALA A 74 -13.41 12.66 -5.85
CA ALA A 74 -12.56 11.54 -5.46
C ALA A 74 -11.15 11.98 -5.01
N GLY A 75 -10.66 13.13 -5.49
CA GLY A 75 -9.30 13.60 -5.23
C GLY A 75 -8.21 12.85 -6.01
N PHE A 76 -8.59 11.98 -6.96
CA PHE A 76 -7.67 11.24 -7.82
C PHE A 76 -8.33 10.87 -9.15
N ASP A 77 -7.52 10.59 -10.18
CA ASP A 77 -7.99 10.06 -11.47
C ASP A 77 -7.98 8.53 -11.48
N GLY A 78 -8.87 7.89 -12.25
CA GLY A 78 -9.00 6.43 -12.27
C GLY A 78 -10.19 5.89 -11.46
N HIS A 79 -11.20 6.73 -11.23
CA HIS A 79 -12.53 6.33 -10.69
C HIS A 79 -13.34 5.46 -11.67
N GLN A 80 -12.86 5.21 -12.90
CA GLN A 80 -13.50 4.32 -13.88
C GLN A 80 -14.96 4.69 -14.24
N GLY A 81 -15.34 5.96 -14.02
CA GLY A 81 -16.70 6.48 -14.26
C GLY A 81 -17.75 6.08 -13.24
N VAL A 82 -17.36 5.54 -12.08
CA VAL A 82 -18.29 5.14 -11.02
C VAL A 82 -17.76 5.49 -9.64
N ALA A 83 -18.67 5.93 -8.77
CA ALA A 83 -18.44 5.98 -7.33
C ALA A 83 -19.75 5.73 -6.60
N VAL A 84 -19.66 5.39 -5.32
CA VAL A 84 -20.80 5.28 -4.43
C VAL A 84 -20.55 6.17 -3.22
N VAL A 85 -21.59 6.90 -2.80
CA VAL A 85 -21.59 7.62 -1.54
C VAL A 85 -22.22 6.70 -0.49
N LEU A 86 -21.46 6.40 0.55
CA LEU A 86 -21.84 5.53 1.66
C LEU A 86 -21.99 6.38 2.93
N ARG A 87 -22.69 5.86 3.94
CA ARG A 87 -22.50 6.37 5.32
C ARG A 87 -21.08 6.09 5.80
N GLY A 88 -20.56 6.92 6.69
CA GLY A 88 -19.22 6.83 7.26
C GLY A 88 -18.88 5.43 7.78
N ARG A 89 -17.61 5.06 7.65
CA ARG A 89 -17.10 3.75 8.09
C ARG A 89 -17.12 3.64 9.61
N ARG A 90 -17.51 2.47 10.10
CA ARG A 90 -17.29 2.08 11.50
C ARG A 90 -15.87 1.58 11.69
N PHE A 91 -15.15 2.18 12.62
CA PHE A 91 -13.88 1.66 13.10
C PHE A 91 -14.09 0.64 14.21
N ALA A 92 -13.18 -0.32 14.29
CA ALA A 92 -13.17 -1.37 15.30
C ALA A 92 -12.25 -0.99 16.46
N SER A 93 -12.47 -1.64 17.60
CA SER A 93 -11.57 -1.65 18.75
C SER A 93 -10.54 -2.79 18.63
N LEU A 94 -9.51 -2.73 19.48
CA LEU A 94 -8.54 -3.82 19.60
C LEU A 94 -9.21 -5.11 20.09
N GLU A 95 -10.14 -4.98 21.01
CA GLU A 95 -10.94 -6.07 21.56
C GLU A 95 -11.74 -6.79 20.48
N GLU A 96 -12.37 -6.05 19.56
CA GLU A 96 -13.12 -6.64 18.44
C GLU A 96 -12.22 -7.42 17.48
N ILE A 97 -10.99 -6.96 17.25
CA ILE A 97 -10.01 -7.68 16.42
C ILE A 97 -9.68 -9.04 17.05
N LEU A 98 -9.44 -9.06 18.36
CA LEU A 98 -9.13 -10.29 19.09
C LEU A 98 -10.35 -11.21 19.22
N ALA A 99 -11.53 -10.64 19.44
CA ALA A 99 -12.79 -11.39 19.46
C ALA A 99 -13.03 -12.10 18.12
N ARG A 100 -12.74 -11.44 16.98
CA ARG A 100 -12.84 -12.05 15.65
C ARG A 100 -11.97 -13.29 15.50
N ALA A 101 -10.76 -13.28 16.08
CA ALA A 101 -9.87 -14.44 16.05
C ALA A 101 -10.45 -15.61 16.86
N ILE A 102 -11.03 -15.31 18.02
CA ILE A 102 -11.70 -16.31 18.87
C ILE A 102 -12.93 -16.89 18.16
N GLU A 103 -13.78 -16.05 17.56
CA GLU A 103 -14.97 -16.47 16.80
C GLU A 103 -14.62 -17.37 15.60
N ARG A 104 -13.42 -17.21 15.05
CA ARG A 104 -12.90 -18.02 13.94
C ARG A 104 -12.13 -19.25 14.39
N GLU A 105 -11.93 -19.44 15.70
CA GLU A 105 -11.09 -20.50 16.25
C GLU A 105 -9.65 -20.46 15.72
N GLU A 106 -9.14 -19.27 15.42
CA GLU A 106 -7.81 -19.05 14.85
C GLU A 106 -6.89 -18.31 15.84
N PRO A 107 -5.56 -18.56 15.83
CA PRO A 107 -4.64 -17.73 16.59
C PRO A 107 -4.64 -16.29 16.02
N PRO A 108 -4.67 -15.24 16.86
CA PRO A 108 -4.69 -13.86 16.41
C PRO A 108 -3.61 -13.55 15.38
N PHE A 109 -4.00 -12.89 14.29
CA PHE A 109 -3.09 -12.38 13.28
C PHE A 109 -3.41 -10.93 12.99
N VAL A 110 -2.53 -10.04 13.42
CA VAL A 110 -2.76 -8.59 13.41
C VAL A 110 -1.68 -7.91 12.59
N LEU A 111 -2.06 -6.92 11.80
CA LEU A 111 -1.13 -5.99 11.18
C LEU A 111 -1.12 -4.69 11.98
N VAL A 112 0.07 -4.17 12.26
CA VAL A 112 0.25 -2.90 12.95
C VAL A 112 1.04 -1.96 12.04
N LEU A 113 0.53 -0.75 11.83
CA LEU A 113 1.17 0.28 11.03
C LEU A 113 1.77 1.33 11.95
N ASP A 114 3.06 1.59 11.80
CA ASP A 114 3.75 2.69 12.47
C ASP A 114 4.01 3.82 11.47
N SER A 115 3.04 4.73 11.38
CA SER A 115 3.18 6.01 10.70
C SER A 115 3.47 5.86 9.19
N LEU A 116 2.69 5.06 8.48
CA LEU A 116 2.80 4.90 7.03
C LEU A 116 2.19 6.13 6.34
N GLU A 117 3.00 6.93 5.65
CA GLU A 117 2.62 8.30 5.23
C GLU A 117 1.94 8.35 3.83
N ASP A 118 2.13 7.32 3.00
CA ASP A 118 1.57 7.25 1.64
C ASP A 118 0.23 6.48 1.58
N PRO A 119 -0.88 7.12 1.17
CA PRO A 119 -2.19 6.46 0.97
C PRO A 119 -2.14 5.25 0.02
N GLN A 120 -1.28 5.28 -1.00
CA GLN A 120 -1.15 4.18 -1.96
C GLN A 120 -0.53 2.94 -1.29
N ASN A 121 0.50 3.15 -0.46
CA ASN A 121 1.14 2.08 0.31
C ASN A 121 0.17 1.55 1.37
N LEU A 122 -0.58 2.42 2.06
CA LEU A 122 -1.62 2.02 2.99
C LEU A 122 -2.63 1.10 2.32
N GLY A 123 -3.25 1.53 1.22
CA GLY A 123 -4.25 0.72 0.52
C GLY A 123 -3.68 -0.61 0.02
N THR A 124 -2.47 -0.60 -0.56
CA THR A 124 -1.82 -1.81 -1.06
C THR A 124 -1.55 -2.82 0.07
N LEU A 125 -1.07 -2.35 1.22
CA LEU A 125 -0.78 -3.21 2.36
C LEU A 125 -2.06 -3.74 3.02
N LEU A 126 -3.12 -2.92 3.12
CA LEU A 126 -4.44 -3.39 3.59
C LEU A 126 -5.00 -4.49 2.69
N ARG A 127 -4.81 -4.36 1.36
CA ARG A 127 -5.20 -5.41 0.42
C ARG A 127 -4.44 -6.72 0.68
N SER A 128 -3.14 -6.64 0.88
CA SER A 128 -2.36 -7.84 1.22
C SER A 128 -2.75 -8.41 2.58
N ALA A 129 -3.09 -7.58 3.55
CA ALA A 129 -3.52 -8.01 4.87
C ALA A 129 -4.83 -8.79 4.82
N GLU A 130 -5.82 -8.29 4.08
CA GLU A 130 -7.08 -8.99 3.87
C GLU A 130 -6.85 -10.34 3.17
N ALA A 131 -6.07 -10.34 2.08
CA ALA A 131 -5.73 -11.55 1.35
C ALA A 131 -4.91 -12.57 2.18
N ALA A 132 -4.14 -12.10 3.16
CA ALA A 132 -3.36 -12.95 4.06
C ALA A 132 -4.17 -13.49 5.26
N GLY A 133 -5.45 -13.11 5.39
CA GLY A 133 -6.27 -13.52 6.53
C GLY A 133 -5.95 -12.80 7.83
N VAL A 134 -5.48 -11.55 7.75
CA VAL A 134 -5.31 -10.71 8.94
C VAL A 134 -6.67 -10.39 9.54
N HIS A 135 -6.81 -10.56 10.86
CA HIS A 135 -8.06 -10.36 11.58
C HIS A 135 -8.44 -8.87 11.66
N GLY A 136 -7.43 -8.02 11.83
CA GLY A 136 -7.58 -6.58 11.82
C GLY A 136 -6.25 -5.82 11.77
N VAL A 137 -6.37 -4.52 11.50
CA VAL A 137 -5.24 -3.62 11.31
C VAL A 137 -5.30 -2.50 12.34
N VAL A 138 -4.21 -2.34 13.09
CA VAL A 138 -4.06 -1.30 14.11
C VAL A 138 -3.14 -0.20 13.58
N PHE A 139 -3.51 1.06 13.74
CA PHE A 139 -2.72 2.19 13.25
C PHE A 139 -2.97 3.45 14.08
N PRO A 140 -2.02 4.40 14.16
CA PRO A 140 -2.20 5.59 14.97
C PRO A 140 -3.17 6.59 14.32
N THR A 141 -3.91 7.35 15.13
CA THR A 141 -4.77 8.45 14.67
C THR A 141 -3.98 9.64 14.11
N ALA A 142 -2.71 9.76 14.49
CA ALA A 142 -1.80 10.82 14.05
C ALA A 142 -0.62 10.28 13.26
N ARG A 143 -0.06 11.12 12.35
CA ARG A 143 1.12 10.81 11.52
C ARG A 143 0.96 9.54 10.66
N GLN A 144 -0.27 9.23 10.28
CA GLN A 144 -0.65 8.11 9.44
C GLN A 144 -1.36 8.65 8.19
N ALA A 145 -1.15 8.01 7.05
CA ALA A 145 -1.90 8.30 5.84
C ALA A 145 -3.40 8.15 6.12
N PRO A 146 -4.23 9.12 5.73
CA PRO A 146 -5.67 8.97 5.88
C PRO A 146 -6.18 7.84 5.00
N LEU A 147 -7.26 7.19 5.43
CA LEU A 147 -8.08 6.30 4.58
C LEU A 147 -8.87 7.11 3.54
N SER A 148 -8.14 7.83 2.71
CA SER A 148 -8.67 8.65 1.62
C SER A 148 -9.28 7.78 0.52
N PRO A 149 -10.10 8.35 -0.38
CA PRO A 149 -10.62 7.62 -1.53
C PRO A 149 -9.52 6.94 -2.37
N ALA A 150 -8.32 7.53 -2.43
CA ALA A 150 -7.16 6.94 -3.10
C ALA A 150 -6.67 5.66 -2.39
N ALA A 151 -6.56 5.68 -1.05
CA ALA A 151 -6.20 4.49 -0.26
C ALA A 151 -7.27 3.39 -0.39
N VAL A 152 -8.56 3.75 -0.31
CA VAL A 152 -9.67 2.80 -0.51
C VAL A 152 -9.61 2.19 -1.90
N LYS A 153 -9.34 3.01 -2.93
CA LYS A 153 -9.14 2.52 -4.30
C LYS A 153 -7.97 1.56 -4.43
N ALA A 154 -6.82 1.89 -3.83
CA ALA A 154 -5.63 1.06 -3.84
C ALA A 154 -5.84 -0.28 -3.11
N SER A 155 -6.68 -0.28 -2.06
CA SER A 155 -7.07 -1.49 -1.33
C SER A 155 -7.94 -2.45 -2.16
N ALA A 156 -8.50 -1.97 -3.28
CA ALA A 156 -9.45 -2.71 -4.10
C ALA A 156 -10.69 -3.23 -3.33
N GLY A 157 -11.06 -2.56 -2.23
CA GLY A 157 -12.22 -2.92 -1.40
C GLY A 157 -11.90 -3.77 -0.17
N ALA A 158 -10.64 -4.11 0.06
CA ALA A 158 -10.21 -4.83 1.27
C ALA A 158 -10.58 -4.10 2.58
N THR A 159 -10.68 -2.76 2.54
CA THR A 159 -11.16 -1.95 3.66
C THR A 159 -12.55 -2.32 4.14
N GLU A 160 -13.39 -2.94 3.30
CA GLU A 160 -14.76 -3.33 3.65
C GLU A 160 -14.84 -4.64 4.44
N HIS A 161 -13.78 -5.45 4.43
CA HIS A 161 -13.76 -6.78 5.05
C HIS A 161 -12.80 -6.87 6.25
N LEU A 162 -11.87 -5.92 6.36
CA LEU A 162 -10.94 -5.79 7.48
C LEU A 162 -11.53 -4.97 8.64
N LEU A 163 -11.24 -5.41 9.86
CA LEU A 163 -11.41 -4.57 11.03
C LEU A 163 -10.26 -3.57 11.09
N LEU A 164 -10.59 -2.28 11.12
CA LEU A 164 -9.63 -1.18 11.14
C LEU A 164 -9.73 -0.49 12.50
N ALA A 165 -8.65 -0.50 13.27
CA ALA A 165 -8.60 0.03 14.64
C ALA A 165 -7.61 1.20 14.74
N PRO A 166 -8.09 2.45 14.62
CA PRO A 166 -7.29 3.61 14.93
C PRO A 166 -7.06 3.71 16.44
N VAL A 167 -5.84 4.01 16.86
CA VAL A 167 -5.46 4.16 18.28
C VAL A 167 -4.72 5.47 18.52
N ASP A 168 -4.91 6.08 19.69
CA ASP A 168 -4.22 7.33 20.05
C ASP A 168 -2.78 7.08 20.53
N ASP A 169 -2.55 5.96 21.23
CA ASP A 169 -1.25 5.54 21.73
C ASP A 169 -0.90 4.14 21.20
N LEU A 170 -0.19 4.12 20.06
CA LEU A 170 0.29 2.88 19.44
C LEU A 170 1.23 2.08 20.36
N PRO A 171 2.22 2.70 21.05
CA PRO A 171 3.00 2.00 22.08
C PRO A 171 2.18 1.31 23.17
N ALA A 172 1.11 1.94 23.66
CA ALA A 172 0.22 1.31 24.65
C ALA A 172 -0.55 0.13 24.04
N ALA A 173 -1.09 0.29 22.82
CA ALA A 173 -1.79 -0.79 22.12
C ALA A 173 -0.89 -2.03 21.88
N LEU A 174 0.39 -1.83 21.55
CA LEU A 174 1.36 -2.93 21.44
C LEU A 174 1.60 -3.64 22.77
N THR A 175 1.61 -2.88 23.86
CA THR A 175 1.77 -3.45 25.21
C THR A 175 0.56 -4.30 25.58
N ASP A 176 -0.66 -3.84 25.26
CA ASP A 176 -1.88 -4.62 25.49
C ASP A 176 -1.92 -5.91 24.67
N LEU A 177 -1.56 -5.85 23.38
CA LEU A 177 -1.41 -7.03 22.53
C LEU A 177 -0.43 -8.05 23.13
N HIS A 178 0.74 -7.59 23.59
CA HIS A 178 1.75 -8.46 24.21
C HIS A 178 1.23 -9.14 25.48
N VAL A 179 0.55 -8.40 26.37
CA VAL A 179 -0.07 -8.95 27.60
C VAL A 179 -1.11 -10.03 27.26
N ARG A 180 -1.81 -9.87 26.13
CA ARG A 180 -2.78 -10.85 25.62
C ARG A 180 -2.15 -11.97 24.79
N SER A 181 -0.85 -12.22 25.01
CA SER A 181 -0.07 -13.28 24.37
C SER A 181 0.05 -13.17 22.84
N VAL A 182 -0.15 -11.98 22.27
CA VAL A 182 0.15 -11.70 20.86
C VAL A 182 1.60 -11.25 20.74
N ARG A 183 2.39 -11.97 19.94
CA ARG A 183 3.82 -11.69 19.76
C ARG A 183 4.02 -10.51 18.82
N ILE A 184 4.72 -9.47 19.28
CA ILE A 184 4.99 -8.27 18.48
C ILE A 184 6.24 -8.51 17.61
N VAL A 185 6.07 -8.53 16.30
CA VAL A 185 7.13 -8.82 15.33
C VAL A 185 7.36 -7.59 14.45
N GLY A 186 8.46 -6.89 14.66
CA GLY A 186 8.83 -5.69 13.91
C GLY A 186 9.59 -6.00 12.62
N ALA A 187 9.19 -5.34 11.53
CA ALA A 187 9.91 -5.35 10.27
C ALA A 187 11.11 -4.37 10.32
N ASP A 188 12.33 -4.91 10.22
CA ASP A 188 13.55 -4.11 10.28
C ASP A 188 14.63 -4.69 9.35
N ALA A 189 15.18 -3.86 8.47
CA ALA A 189 16.19 -4.29 7.50
C ALA A 189 17.49 -4.77 8.17
N GLU A 190 17.81 -4.23 9.35
CA GLU A 190 19.03 -4.54 10.10
C GLU A 190 18.83 -5.68 11.11
N ALA A 191 17.64 -6.30 11.15
CA ALA A 191 17.38 -7.37 12.10
C ALA A 191 18.31 -8.57 11.88
N PRO A 192 18.85 -9.18 12.97
CA PRO A 192 19.76 -10.31 12.87
C PRO A 192 19.06 -11.59 12.38
N LEU A 193 17.75 -11.71 12.58
CA LEU A 193 16.95 -12.84 12.14
C LEU A 193 16.19 -12.51 10.85
N SER A 194 16.16 -13.45 9.91
CA SER A 194 15.27 -13.34 8.75
C SER A 194 13.87 -13.84 9.09
N ALA A 195 12.85 -13.36 8.37
CA ALA A 195 11.46 -13.79 8.55
C ALA A 195 11.27 -15.31 8.42
N ARG A 196 12.09 -15.99 7.60
CA ARG A 196 12.10 -17.45 7.45
C ARG A 196 12.69 -18.22 8.63
N GLN A 197 13.57 -17.58 9.39
CA GLN A 197 14.20 -18.18 10.57
C GLN A 197 13.40 -17.91 11.84
N ALA A 198 12.62 -16.84 11.83
CA ALA A 198 11.70 -16.48 12.90
C ALA A 198 10.53 -17.47 12.98
N ASP A 199 10.06 -17.75 14.20
CA ASP A 199 8.84 -18.52 14.41
C ASP A 199 7.62 -17.60 14.40
N LEU A 200 6.90 -17.60 13.26
CA LEU A 200 5.68 -16.81 13.02
C LEU A 200 4.39 -17.66 13.11
N ARG A 201 4.48 -18.91 13.58
CA ARG A 201 3.36 -19.87 13.64
C ARG A 201 2.35 -19.57 14.74
N GLY A 202 2.79 -18.87 15.78
CA GLY A 202 1.95 -18.45 16.90
C GLY A 202 0.96 -17.34 16.50
N PRO A 203 0.52 -16.51 17.46
CA PRO A 203 -0.27 -15.32 17.16
C PRO A 203 0.60 -14.07 16.96
N PRO A 204 0.95 -13.67 15.72
CA PRO A 204 1.78 -12.50 15.49
C PRO A 204 0.97 -11.21 15.32
N ALA A 205 1.53 -10.12 15.84
CA ALA A 205 1.29 -8.76 15.39
C ALA A 205 2.49 -8.29 14.54
N ILE A 206 2.33 -8.26 13.22
CA ILE A 206 3.38 -7.82 12.30
C ILE A 206 3.38 -6.28 12.26
N VAL A 207 4.48 -5.65 12.65
CA VAL A 207 4.61 -4.19 12.69
C VAL A 207 5.42 -3.70 11.49
N VAL A 208 4.82 -2.83 10.69
CA VAL A 208 5.44 -2.21 9.51
C VAL A 208 5.63 -0.72 9.78
N GLY A 209 6.88 -0.27 9.69
CA GLY A 209 7.25 1.13 9.88
C GLY A 209 7.15 1.97 8.60
N SER A 210 7.49 3.25 8.74
CA SER A 210 7.47 4.18 7.62
C SER A 210 8.59 3.91 6.61
N GLU A 211 8.37 4.27 5.35
CA GLU A 211 9.25 3.97 4.20
C GLU A 211 10.67 4.55 4.38
N GLY A 212 10.81 5.62 5.16
CA GLY A 212 12.09 6.30 5.38
C GLY A 212 12.72 6.08 6.74
N ARG A 213 11.92 6.13 7.83
CA ARG A 213 12.44 6.02 9.20
C ARG A 213 12.39 4.60 9.73
N GLY A 214 11.67 3.69 9.07
CA GLY A 214 11.37 2.37 9.59
C GLY A 214 10.52 2.47 10.86
N LEU A 215 10.79 1.59 11.81
CA LEU A 215 10.09 1.56 13.10
C LEU A 215 10.56 2.72 13.98
N GLY A 216 9.60 3.45 14.57
CA GLY A 216 9.87 4.44 15.59
C GLY A 216 10.59 3.82 16.80
N PRO A 217 11.52 4.53 17.47
CA PRO A 217 12.30 3.95 18.57
C PRO A 217 11.46 3.37 19.71
N ALA A 218 10.31 3.97 20.00
CA ALA A 218 9.39 3.49 21.04
C ALA A 218 8.66 2.19 20.65
N ILE A 219 8.39 2.02 19.35
CA ILE A 219 7.75 0.84 18.76
C ILE A 219 8.77 -0.29 18.65
N ARG A 220 9.97 0.00 18.13
CA ARG A 220 11.08 -0.97 18.03
C ARG A 220 11.42 -1.61 19.37
N ARG A 221 11.43 -0.83 20.47
CA ARG A 221 11.69 -1.35 21.84
C ARG A 221 10.60 -2.26 22.39
N ARG A 222 9.39 -2.23 21.83
CA ARG A 222 8.24 -3.06 22.22
C ARG A 222 8.07 -4.29 21.33
N CYS A 223 8.91 -4.44 20.31
CA CYS A 223 8.91 -5.64 19.49
C CYS A 223 9.58 -6.77 20.27
N ASP A 224 8.90 -7.89 20.39
CA ASP A 224 9.45 -9.13 20.95
C ASP A 224 10.52 -9.72 20.03
N LEU A 225 10.33 -9.50 18.73
CA LEU A 225 11.20 -9.99 17.68
C LEU A 225 11.33 -8.93 16.59
N LEU A 226 12.55 -8.77 16.06
CA LEU A 226 12.78 -8.02 14.83
C LEU A 226 13.17 -9.01 13.73
N VAL A 227 12.59 -8.83 12.55
CA VAL A 227 12.84 -9.69 11.39
C VAL A 227 13.17 -8.86 10.15
N ARG A 228 14.10 -9.37 9.34
CA ARG A 228 14.43 -8.82 8.03
C ARG A 228 13.93 -9.70 6.91
N ILE A 229 13.73 -9.08 5.75
CA ILE A 229 13.59 -9.79 4.47
C ILE A 229 15.00 -9.89 3.88
N PRO A 230 15.52 -11.10 3.60
CA PRO A 230 16.83 -11.23 2.97
C PRO A 230 16.86 -10.56 1.58
N MET A 231 17.80 -9.65 1.39
CA MET A 231 18.02 -8.95 0.12
C MET A 231 19.37 -9.40 -0.48
N ARG A 232 19.41 -9.58 -1.80
CA ARG A 232 20.62 -10.02 -2.54
C ARG A 232 21.20 -8.93 -3.45
N GLY A 233 20.47 -7.83 -3.64
CA GLY A 233 20.88 -6.71 -4.47
C GLY A 233 21.63 -5.64 -3.67
N GLU A 234 21.90 -4.52 -4.34
CA GLU A 234 22.68 -3.40 -3.80
C GLU A 234 21.81 -2.35 -3.08
N ILE A 235 20.49 -2.39 -3.27
CA ILE A 235 19.57 -1.45 -2.62
C ILE A 235 19.35 -1.85 -1.15
N GLY A 236 19.15 -0.84 -0.29
CA GLY A 236 19.12 -1.04 1.17
C GLY A 236 17.75 -1.44 1.75
N SER A 237 16.65 -1.27 1.01
CA SER A 237 15.31 -1.59 1.51
C SER A 237 14.30 -1.80 0.37
N LEU A 238 13.18 -2.41 0.72
CA LEU A 238 11.98 -2.49 -0.12
C LEU A 238 10.98 -1.39 0.29
N ASN A 239 10.05 -1.09 -0.60
CA ASN A 239 8.86 -0.30 -0.25
C ASN A 239 8.13 -0.94 0.96
N ALA A 240 7.66 -0.12 1.90
CA ALA A 240 7.08 -0.61 3.16
C ALA A 240 5.84 -1.51 2.95
N ALA A 241 4.96 -1.17 2.00
CA ALA A 241 3.81 -2.01 1.67
C ALA A 241 4.23 -3.35 1.08
N VAL A 242 5.26 -3.37 0.22
CA VAL A 242 5.81 -4.60 -0.35
C VAL A 242 6.47 -5.45 0.73
N ALA A 243 7.29 -4.85 1.59
CA ALA A 243 7.94 -5.53 2.69
C ALA A 243 6.92 -6.13 3.66
N GLY A 244 5.93 -5.34 4.08
CA GLY A 244 4.82 -5.80 4.90
C GLY A 244 4.06 -6.95 4.25
N SER A 245 3.74 -6.86 2.96
CA SER A 245 3.07 -7.93 2.22
C SER A 245 3.87 -9.24 2.23
N ILE A 246 5.18 -9.18 1.99
CA ILE A 246 6.05 -10.36 2.03
C ILE A 246 6.03 -11.01 3.42
N LEU A 247 6.11 -10.20 4.49
CA LEU A 247 6.07 -10.70 5.86
C LEU A 247 4.72 -11.33 6.22
N LEU A 248 3.62 -10.73 5.76
CA LEU A 248 2.28 -11.27 6.00
C LEU A 248 2.10 -12.64 5.34
N PHE A 249 2.54 -12.79 4.08
CA PHE A 249 2.43 -14.07 3.38
C PHE A 249 3.44 -15.11 3.87
N GLU A 250 4.61 -14.71 4.36
CA GLU A 250 5.53 -15.61 5.06
C GLU A 250 4.90 -16.12 6.37
N ALA A 251 4.28 -15.24 7.17
CA ALA A 251 3.56 -15.64 8.37
C ALA A 251 2.39 -16.58 8.05
N LEU A 252 1.59 -16.27 7.02
CA LEU A 252 0.52 -17.15 6.53
C LEU A 252 1.07 -18.53 6.16
N GLY A 253 2.12 -18.60 5.34
CA GLY A 253 2.71 -19.86 4.90
C GLY A 253 3.29 -20.71 6.04
N GLN A 254 3.78 -20.09 7.12
CA GLN A 254 4.21 -20.82 8.31
C GLN A 254 3.02 -21.30 9.17
N ARG A 255 1.92 -20.54 9.19
CA ARG A 255 0.70 -20.86 9.95
C ARG A 255 -0.14 -21.95 9.29
N GLU A 256 0.02 -22.19 7.99
CA GLU A 256 -0.64 -23.31 7.31
C GLU A 256 -0.04 -24.65 7.76
N PRO A 257 -0.84 -25.54 8.39
CA PRO A 257 -0.35 -26.78 8.97
C PRO A 257 0.17 -27.81 7.94
N ASP A 258 -0.05 -27.58 6.63
CA ASP A 258 0.12 -28.58 5.58
C ASP A 258 0.90 -28.09 4.33
N ALA A 259 1.85 -27.16 4.50
CA ALA A 259 2.90 -26.93 3.50
C ALA A 259 3.91 -28.10 3.47
N ARG A 260 3.42 -29.35 3.42
CA ARG A 260 4.22 -30.44 2.87
C ARG A 260 4.44 -30.06 1.41
N PRO A 261 5.68 -30.02 0.90
CA PRO A 261 5.89 -29.76 -0.52
C PRO A 261 5.01 -30.74 -1.29
N ALA A 262 4.18 -30.23 -2.19
CA ALA A 262 3.41 -31.06 -3.10
C ALA A 262 4.36 -32.15 -3.63
N PRO A 263 3.96 -33.44 -3.64
CA PRO A 263 4.82 -34.48 -4.19
C PRO A 263 5.21 -34.01 -5.58
N SER A 264 6.50 -33.76 -5.77
CA SER A 264 7.03 -33.28 -7.03
C SER A 264 6.55 -34.27 -8.08
N SER A 265 5.62 -33.84 -8.93
CA SER A 265 5.30 -34.60 -10.13
C SER A 265 6.63 -34.83 -10.85
N PRO A 266 6.99 -36.07 -11.19
CA PRO A 266 8.28 -36.34 -11.79
C PRO A 266 8.38 -35.50 -13.06
N ALA A 267 9.45 -34.72 -13.17
CA ALA A 267 9.75 -33.93 -14.35
C ALA A 267 9.61 -34.80 -15.61
N PRO A 268 9.14 -34.27 -16.75
CA PRO A 268 9.14 -35.03 -17.98
C PRO A 268 10.58 -35.47 -18.26
N SER A 269 10.79 -36.78 -18.28
CA SER A 269 12.07 -37.43 -18.54
C SER A 269 12.70 -36.85 -19.80
N ALA A 270 13.89 -36.28 -19.65
CA ALA A 270 14.72 -35.85 -20.76
C ALA A 270 14.98 -37.03 -21.73
N PRO A 271 15.09 -36.77 -23.05
CA PRO A 271 15.33 -37.83 -24.02
C PRO A 271 16.69 -38.48 -23.77
N THR A 272 16.68 -39.81 -23.69
CA THR A 272 17.85 -40.70 -23.60
C THR A 272 18.84 -40.43 -24.75
N PRO A 273 20.15 -40.30 -24.50
CA PRO A 273 21.14 -40.33 -25.57
C PRO A 273 21.27 -41.77 -26.11
N SER A 274 21.08 -41.95 -27.41
CA SER A 274 21.33 -43.21 -28.11
C SER A 274 22.83 -43.55 -28.08
N SER A 275 23.15 -44.79 -27.71
CA SER A 275 24.50 -45.37 -27.71
C SER A 275 25.16 -45.37 -29.10
N PRO A 276 26.52 -45.36 -29.17
CA PRO A 276 27.26 -45.46 -30.41
C PRO A 276 27.50 -46.93 -30.81
N ALA A 277 27.58 -47.19 -32.12
CA ALA A 277 27.98 -48.48 -32.71
C ALA A 277 29.19 -48.28 -33.66
N PRO A 278 29.96 -49.33 -34.00
CA PRO A 278 31.43 -49.33 -33.90
C PRO A 278 32.23 -49.12 -35.20
N SER A 279 33.55 -49.00 -35.00
CA SER A 279 34.67 -48.79 -35.94
C SER A 279 34.93 -49.90 -36.99
N ALA A 280 35.51 -49.52 -38.13
CA ALA A 280 36.32 -50.37 -39.03
C ALA A 280 37.32 -49.51 -39.86
N PRO A 281 38.42 -50.07 -40.43
CA PRO A 281 39.80 -49.54 -40.29
C PRO A 281 40.44 -48.98 -41.62
N PRO A 282 41.75 -48.62 -41.67
CA PRO A 282 42.31 -47.61 -42.59
C PRO A 282 42.96 -48.19 -43.87
N PRO A 283 43.48 -47.30 -44.75
CA PRO A 283 44.74 -47.63 -45.44
C PRO A 283 45.79 -46.49 -45.44
N SER A 284 46.99 -46.91 -45.06
CA SER A 284 48.35 -46.62 -45.57
C SER A 284 48.64 -45.43 -46.51
N SER A 285 49.64 -44.64 -46.10
CA SER A 285 50.54 -43.76 -46.89
C SER A 285 51.34 -44.55 -47.96
N PRO A 286 51.96 -43.91 -48.97
CA PRO A 286 53.26 -43.21 -48.76
C PRO A 286 53.57 -41.98 -49.69
N GLU A 287 54.52 -41.14 -49.21
CA GLU A 287 55.66 -40.46 -49.91
C GLU A 287 55.41 -39.58 -51.17
N THR A 288 56.15 -38.53 -51.57
CA THR A 288 57.35 -37.74 -51.16
C THR A 288 57.54 -36.58 -52.18
N ASN A 289 58.22 -35.49 -51.77
CA ASN A 289 59.08 -34.54 -52.55
C ASN A 289 58.44 -33.68 -53.67
N GLY A 290 58.82 -32.42 -53.91
CA GLY A 290 59.86 -31.52 -53.38
C GLY A 290 59.79 -30.15 -54.10
N ASP A 291 60.54 -29.15 -53.59
CA ASP A 291 61.11 -27.90 -54.18
C ASP A 291 60.45 -27.21 -55.39
N ALA A 292 60.52 -25.90 -55.65
CA ALA A 292 60.93 -24.65 -55.00
C ALA A 292 60.75 -23.59 -56.11
N ALA A 293 60.20 -22.40 -55.84
CA ALA A 293 60.45 -21.19 -56.64
C ALA A 293 59.93 -19.93 -55.93
N SER A 294 60.69 -18.86 -56.08
CA SER A 294 60.77 -17.64 -55.28
C SER A 294 60.09 -16.41 -55.90
N ALA A 295 59.83 -15.43 -55.01
CA ALA A 295 59.81 -13.96 -55.23
C ALA A 295 58.61 -13.37 -56.00
N THR A 296 58.00 -12.21 -55.69
CA THR A 296 58.36 -11.05 -54.83
C THR A 296 57.08 -10.20 -54.61
N GLU A 297 57.01 -9.48 -53.46
CA GLU A 297 56.22 -8.26 -53.15
C GLU A 297 54.67 -8.33 -53.27
N VAL A 298 53.84 -7.86 -52.32
CA VAL A 298 53.75 -6.49 -51.77
C VAL A 298 53.14 -6.51 -50.35
N GLU A 299 53.85 -5.85 -49.43
CA GLU A 299 53.44 -5.00 -48.29
C GLU A 299 52.19 -5.34 -47.41
N ALA A 300 52.48 -5.46 -46.11
CA ALA A 300 51.56 -5.60 -45.01
C ALA A 300 51.04 -4.25 -44.50
N THR A 301 49.81 -4.21 -43.95
CA THR A 301 49.50 -3.41 -42.76
C THR A 301 48.22 -3.89 -42.08
N GLU A 302 48.33 -4.03 -40.76
CA GLU A 302 47.35 -4.54 -39.81
C GLU A 302 46.02 -3.75 -39.80
N ARG A 303 44.90 -4.46 -39.60
CA ARG A 303 43.60 -3.86 -39.26
C ARG A 303 43.17 -4.26 -37.85
N LYS A 304 43.27 -3.30 -36.93
CA LYS A 304 42.67 -3.30 -35.60
C LYS A 304 41.33 -2.55 -35.64
N ALA A 305 40.34 -3.13 -34.96
CA ALA A 305 39.16 -2.51 -34.33
C ALA A 305 38.37 -1.43 -35.11
N THR A 306 37.17 -1.82 -35.57
CA THR A 306 36.09 -0.92 -35.98
C THR A 306 35.32 -0.40 -34.77
N GLU A 307 35.49 0.87 -34.43
CA GLU A 307 34.46 1.71 -33.80
C GLU A 307 33.59 2.34 -34.90
N ARG A 308 32.26 2.25 -34.79
CA ARG A 308 31.33 3.07 -35.57
C ARG A 308 30.31 3.78 -34.68
N LYS A 309 30.58 5.08 -34.60
CA LYS A 309 29.78 6.22 -34.17
C LYS A 309 28.54 6.37 -35.07
N ALA A 310 27.37 6.60 -34.47
CA ALA A 310 26.20 7.17 -35.15
C ALA A 310 25.77 8.47 -34.46
N THR A 311 25.43 9.42 -35.30
CA THR A 311 25.37 10.87 -35.12
C THR A 311 24.07 11.37 -34.50
N ARG A 312 24.22 12.47 -33.74
CA ARG A 312 23.20 13.26 -33.05
C ARG A 312 22.88 14.51 -33.89
N PRO A 313 21.62 14.97 -34.03
CA PRO A 313 21.34 16.23 -34.71
C PRO A 313 21.47 17.43 -33.76
N LYS A 314 22.03 18.53 -34.27
CA LYS A 314 22.09 19.85 -33.65
C LYS A 314 20.81 20.63 -33.98
N ALA A 315 20.20 21.25 -32.97
CA ALA A 315 19.34 22.43 -33.14
C ALA A 315 19.68 23.46 -32.03
N THR A 316 20.38 24.48 -32.49
CA THR A 316 20.44 25.90 -32.10
C THR A 316 19.86 26.34 -30.75
N VAL A 317 20.74 26.79 -29.85
CA VAL A 317 20.44 27.64 -28.69
C VAL A 317 20.70 29.09 -29.07
N LYS A 318 19.73 29.98 -28.84
CA LYS A 318 19.87 31.44 -28.92
C LYS A 318 19.81 32.00 -27.50
N ALA A 319 20.88 32.66 -27.07
CA ALA A 319 20.99 33.37 -25.82
C ALA A 319 20.38 34.77 -25.89
N LYS A 320 19.76 35.23 -24.79
CA LYS A 320 19.78 36.62 -24.30
C LYS A 320 19.30 36.65 -22.83
N PRO A 321 19.60 37.70 -22.05
CA PRO A 321 20.30 37.52 -20.78
C PRO A 321 19.51 38.04 -19.58
N GLU A 322 20.14 37.84 -18.42
CA GLU A 322 19.85 38.37 -17.10
C GLU A 322 19.43 39.85 -17.06
N SER A 323 18.50 40.17 -16.16
CA SER A 323 18.58 41.43 -15.41
C SER A 323 18.08 41.23 -13.97
N LYS A 324 18.99 41.30 -13.01
CA LYS A 324 18.72 41.71 -11.63
C LYS A 324 19.86 42.60 -11.15
N ALA A 325 19.45 43.60 -10.36
CA ALA A 325 20.22 44.49 -9.49
C ALA A 325 20.67 45.86 -10.05
N LYS A 326 19.95 46.90 -9.61
CA LYS A 326 20.59 48.12 -9.08
C LYS A 326 19.74 48.76 -7.96
N ALA A 327 20.40 48.92 -6.82
CA ALA A 327 20.39 50.04 -5.87
C ALA A 327 19.27 50.24 -4.82
N LYS A 328 19.72 50.13 -3.56
CA LYS A 328 19.25 50.71 -2.29
C LYS A 328 18.99 52.23 -2.33
N ALA A 329 17.98 52.70 -1.57
CA ALA A 329 18.01 53.80 -0.59
C ALA A 329 16.62 53.91 0.09
N LYS A 330 16.43 53.54 1.37
CA LYS A 330 16.60 54.30 2.63
C LYS A 330 15.49 55.35 2.90
N ALA A 331 14.48 54.92 3.70
CA ALA A 331 13.76 55.58 4.84
C ALA A 331 13.33 57.08 4.75
N PRO A 332 12.30 57.58 5.50
CA PRO A 332 11.86 57.12 6.83
C PRO A 332 10.34 57.20 7.20
N ARG A 333 10.02 56.60 8.37
CA ARG A 333 9.05 57.00 9.43
C ARG A 333 7.63 57.48 9.05
N ALA A 334 6.62 56.81 9.61
CA ALA A 334 5.84 57.30 10.76
C ALA A 334 4.78 56.29 11.22
N ALA A 335 4.85 55.88 12.50
CA ALA A 335 3.68 55.58 13.33
C ALA A 335 3.14 56.92 13.91
N PRO A 336 1.91 56.98 14.44
CA PRO A 336 1.63 56.57 15.84
C PRO A 336 0.35 55.70 15.96
N SER A 337 0.27 54.73 16.90
CA SER A 337 -0.25 54.80 18.29
C SER A 337 -1.76 55.16 18.34
N ASP A 338 -2.62 54.61 19.19
CA ASP A 338 -2.44 53.95 20.49
C ASP A 338 -3.76 53.32 20.96
N ALA A 339 -3.66 52.43 21.96
CA ALA A 339 -4.61 52.19 23.07
C ALA A 339 -6.04 51.62 22.76
N THR A 340 -6.70 50.76 23.54
CA THR A 340 -6.56 50.19 24.91
C THR A 340 -7.67 49.12 25.02
N ASP A 341 -7.39 47.90 25.49
CA ASP A 341 -7.60 47.43 26.88
C ASP A 341 -9.07 47.17 27.27
N THR A 342 -9.42 45.91 27.55
CA THR A 342 -10.05 45.43 28.81
C THR A 342 -10.72 44.05 28.69
N ALA A 343 -10.28 43.14 29.57
CA ALA A 343 -11.05 42.09 30.24
C ALA A 343 -10.70 42.20 31.75
N PRO A 344 -11.36 41.52 32.72
CA PRO A 344 -12.68 40.88 32.83
C PRO A 344 -13.49 41.48 34.02
N PRO A 345 -14.47 40.78 34.64
CA PRO A 345 -14.14 40.17 35.94
C PRO A 345 -14.80 38.79 36.25
N GLU A 346 -14.30 38.20 37.34
CA GLU A 346 -14.64 36.93 38.02
C GLU A 346 -15.75 37.07 39.09
N ASP A 347 -16.06 35.92 39.72
CA ASP A 347 -16.80 35.64 40.98
C ASP A 347 -18.35 35.60 40.92
N ASP A 348 -19.10 34.68 41.56
CA ASP A 348 -18.85 33.87 42.77
C ASP A 348 -19.79 32.63 42.83
N ALA A 349 -19.54 31.81 43.85
CA ALA A 349 -19.78 30.40 44.12
C ALA A 349 -21.20 29.87 44.46
N THR A 350 -21.20 28.58 44.86
CA THR A 350 -22.19 27.77 45.64
C THR A 350 -23.37 27.19 44.85
N GLU A 351 -23.83 25.93 44.99
CA GLU A 351 -23.87 24.97 46.11
C GLU A 351 -24.25 23.56 45.57
N SER A 352 -23.80 22.47 46.21
CA SER A 352 -24.19 21.07 45.91
C SER A 352 -25.46 20.64 46.69
N PRO A 353 -25.98 19.38 46.61
CA PRO A 353 -27.38 19.06 46.27
C PRO A 353 -28.23 18.58 47.48
N PRO A 354 -29.47 18.10 47.24
CA PRO A 354 -29.97 16.99 48.06
C PRO A 354 -30.54 15.81 47.25
N GLU A 355 -30.18 14.60 47.69
CA GLU A 355 -30.86 13.33 47.41
C GLU A 355 -32.31 13.32 47.94
N PRO A 356 -33.15 12.40 47.45
CA PRO A 356 -34.15 11.77 48.29
C PRO A 356 -34.03 10.23 48.31
N PRO A 357 -34.61 9.57 49.33
CA PRO A 357 -34.12 8.31 49.88
C PRO A 357 -34.73 7.07 49.22
N ASP A 358 -33.91 6.01 49.18
CA ASP A 358 -34.31 4.62 49.04
C ASP A 358 -34.70 4.09 50.44
N ALA A 359 -35.91 3.52 50.58
CA ALA A 359 -36.19 2.40 51.51
C ALA A 359 -37.67 2.01 51.63
N LEU A 360 -37.89 0.72 51.35
CA LEU A 360 -38.72 -0.26 52.09
C LEU A 360 -40.23 -0.35 51.79
N LEU A 361 -40.55 -1.40 51.05
CA LEU A 361 -41.76 -2.22 51.19
C LEU A 361 -41.36 -3.69 51.51
N PRO A 362 -42.27 -4.49 52.09
CA PRO A 362 -41.95 -5.45 53.15
C PRO A 362 -41.86 -6.91 52.67
N GLU A 363 -41.15 -7.75 53.41
CA GLU A 363 -41.66 -8.87 54.22
C GLU A 363 -40.55 -9.46 55.09
#